data_AF-A0A9W9ARP6-F1
#
_entry.id   AF-A0A9W9ARP6-F1
#
_cell.length_a   1.000
_cell.length_b   1.000
_cell.length_c   1.000
_cell.angle_alpha   90.00
_cell.angle_beta   90.00
_cell.angle_gamma   90.00
#
_symmetry.space_group_name_H-M   'P 1'
#
loop_
_entity.id
_entity.type
_entity.pdbx_description
1 polymer ?
#
loop_
_entity_poly.entity_id
_entity_poly.type
_entity_poly.pdbx_seq_one_letter_code
_entity_poly.pdbx_strand_id
1 'polypeptide(L)'
;MSRSRLSELPLPQDILREIASCIDPINGIELLNFALTSKSFYTCISPFLFHDIEVRDLDRAMALVQYLLARPGRACLVHSLILRPSYIQTTSKKRLAGERELALLLKRLAPNLLRLRKLVWDGLEVPESAVWAALRAGCPLLKEIGTNLGCEKLDLDSQLFAFSDLESFSLTTEIHGGRCYQVNIDFIRGGDKLPQALWTMLIDRCPRLRSLVLGDRGATLCCDRKLDLRPIGLKHLSYYKFSPATFGGNGADDGDENDNGDNHEHSNTETPHGHQPRRDSRLALLSHDRGLPRSQAIKFSVLQELTLTDGSYHSIVLPMFKVVAQLLPSLKKLGVWIDFSHIPGLDLEGSSKRSTRYDQLKELRELYECCPIKLESLKLLLSTKSKETMFWRDIPLILRRKNQISNVSLGRCQLKSLEVWKVNRRGDHGVLGNAALKIALDEEFDYAVGHHIEHSSTPINLTAPLLENIVLVVFLDQWSNNFTKRVRIIQHTSYKVRRRFIGRDHLANNSASNSIPPSAVSSTKSRESNTFILPPLLKPVQRLKHWAQTRNTSVAPEMVISLKANERGPHVTWILSNRYDIHVVPLPSHGKMMLDGKRVRFELTQVVVGDNSKESKEAGTGRKWRAISSGS
;
A
#
# COMPACT_ATOMS: atom_id res chain seq x y z
N MET A 1 -0.02 37.99 52.12
CA MET A 1 0.44 37.31 50.90
C MET A 1 -0.73 37.09 49.96
N SER A 2 -0.89 37.95 48.98
CA SER A 2 -2.02 37.94 48.03
C SER A 2 -1.73 36.95 46.91
N ARG A 3 -2.32 35.75 46.93
CA ARG A 3 -2.32 34.89 45.73
C ARG A 3 -3.19 35.57 44.68
N SER A 4 -2.54 36.20 43.70
CA SER A 4 -3.17 36.88 42.58
C SER A 4 -4.12 35.94 41.84
N ARG A 5 -5.42 36.05 42.10
CA ARG A 5 -6.47 35.27 41.41
C ARG A 5 -6.75 35.82 40.02
N LEU A 6 -5.70 35.99 39.21
CA LEU A 6 -5.85 35.88 37.77
C LEU A 6 -5.96 34.39 37.46
N SER A 7 -7.12 33.84 37.81
CA SER A 7 -7.62 32.62 37.18
C SER A 7 -7.84 32.99 35.71
N GLU A 8 -6.79 32.79 34.91
CA GLU A 8 -6.87 32.83 33.45
C GLU A 8 -8.12 32.05 33.07
N LEU A 9 -9.09 32.74 32.47
CA LEU A 9 -10.35 32.14 32.09
C LEU A 9 -10.00 30.99 31.13
N PRO A 10 -10.21 29.72 31.54
CA PRO A 10 -9.78 28.61 30.71
C PRO A 10 -10.52 28.73 29.38
N LEU A 11 -9.76 28.61 28.27
CA LEU A 11 -10.30 28.63 26.91
C LEU A 11 -11.62 27.82 26.87
N PRO A 12 -12.70 28.39 26.30
CA PRO A 12 -13.99 27.70 26.23
C PRO A 12 -13.82 26.29 25.68
N GLN A 13 -14.53 25.32 26.27
CA GLN A 13 -14.29 23.90 25.98
C GLN A 13 -14.49 23.56 24.50
N ASP A 14 -15.45 24.20 23.86
CA ASP A 14 -15.70 24.19 22.41
C ASP A 14 -14.45 24.59 21.61
N ILE A 15 -13.79 25.70 21.95
CA ILE A 15 -12.54 26.14 21.29
C ILE A 15 -11.41 25.12 21.49
N LEU A 16 -11.29 24.54 22.69
CA LEU A 16 -10.29 23.48 22.94
C LEU A 16 -10.56 22.21 22.13
N ARG A 17 -11.84 21.87 21.88
CA ARG A 17 -12.24 20.74 21.03
C ARG A 17 -12.00 21.04 19.56
N GLU A 18 -12.28 22.26 19.10
CA GLU A 18 -12.03 22.69 17.71
C GLU A 18 -10.52 22.64 17.38
N ILE A 19 -9.68 23.13 18.30
CA ILE A 19 -8.22 23.00 18.20
C ILE A 19 -7.82 21.52 18.16
N ALA A 20 -8.39 20.68 19.02
CA ALA A 20 -8.10 19.24 19.05
C ALA A 20 -8.52 18.51 17.75
N SER A 21 -9.63 18.91 17.10
CA SER A 21 -10.03 18.38 15.79
C SER A 21 -9.21 18.91 14.62
N CYS A 22 -8.48 20.01 14.79
CA CYS A 22 -7.54 20.53 13.79
C CYS A 22 -6.15 19.87 13.85
N ILE A 23 -5.82 19.17 14.95
CA ILE A 23 -4.58 18.38 15.04
C ILE A 23 -4.77 17.09 14.24
N ASP A 24 -3.82 16.79 13.34
CA ASP A 24 -3.85 15.55 12.54
C ASP A 24 -3.86 14.32 13.47
N PRO A 25 -4.85 13.41 13.39
CA PRO A 25 -4.89 12.20 14.20
C PRO A 25 -3.65 11.31 14.07
N ILE A 26 -2.93 11.41 12.94
CA ILE A 26 -1.64 10.72 12.71
C ILE A 26 -0.56 11.23 13.69
N ASN A 27 -0.64 12.50 14.08
CA ASN A 27 0.26 13.15 15.04
C ASN A 27 -0.27 13.05 16.49
N GLY A 28 -0.69 11.87 16.94
CA GLY A 28 -1.21 11.66 18.30
C GLY A 28 -0.30 12.13 19.45
N ILE A 29 1.00 12.32 19.19
CA ILE A 29 1.96 12.94 20.13
C ILE A 29 1.64 14.42 20.39
N GLU A 30 1.25 15.19 19.37
CA GLU A 30 0.89 16.61 19.50
C GLU A 30 -0.40 16.75 20.34
N LEU A 31 -1.39 15.90 20.05
CA LEU A 31 -2.64 15.82 20.81
C LEU A 31 -2.41 15.41 22.27
N LEU A 32 -1.50 14.46 22.52
CA LEU A 32 -1.10 14.04 23.87
C LEU A 32 -0.39 15.18 24.63
N ASN A 33 0.58 15.84 24.00
CA ASN A 33 1.28 16.98 24.60
C ASN A 33 0.30 18.11 24.92
N PHE A 34 -0.64 18.41 24.03
CA PHE A 34 -1.70 19.39 24.23
C PHE A 34 -2.61 19.02 25.41
N ALA A 35 -2.98 17.75 25.55
CA ALA A 35 -3.76 17.25 26.68
C ALA A 35 -2.99 17.22 28.01
N LEU A 36 -1.66 17.06 27.98
CA LEU A 36 -0.80 17.06 29.18
C LEU A 36 -0.54 18.46 29.76
N THR A 37 -0.86 19.54 29.04
CA THR A 37 -0.70 20.92 29.52
C THR A 37 -1.45 21.20 30.83
N SER A 38 -2.65 20.65 31.02
CA SER A 38 -3.43 20.79 32.24
C SER A 38 -4.48 19.69 32.41
N LYS A 39 -4.94 19.47 33.65
CA LYS A 39 -6.04 18.54 33.95
C LYS A 39 -7.37 18.93 33.26
N SER A 40 -7.60 20.22 33.04
CA SER A 40 -8.79 20.71 32.31
C SER A 40 -8.73 20.33 30.84
N PHE A 41 -7.59 20.61 30.19
CA PHE A 41 -7.32 20.25 28.80
C PHE A 41 -7.41 18.73 28.63
N TYR A 42 -6.76 17.95 29.49
CA TYR A 42 -6.85 16.50 29.49
C TYR A 42 -8.31 16.00 29.51
N THR A 43 -9.14 16.59 30.37
CA THR A 43 -10.56 16.19 30.49
C THR A 43 -11.32 16.52 29.20
N CYS A 44 -11.12 17.72 28.64
CA CYS A 44 -11.79 18.17 27.42
C CYS A 44 -11.36 17.39 26.16
N ILE A 45 -10.07 17.07 26.06
CA ILE A 45 -9.43 16.43 24.88
C ILE A 45 -9.47 14.90 24.98
N SER A 46 -9.75 14.31 26.16
CA SER A 46 -9.80 12.86 26.33
C SER A 46 -10.70 12.10 25.34
N PRO A 47 -11.84 12.61 24.85
CA PRO A 47 -12.61 11.93 23.79
C PRO A 47 -11.82 11.76 22.49
N PHE A 48 -10.93 12.68 22.15
CA PHE A 48 -10.07 12.61 20.97
C PHE A 48 -8.88 11.67 21.19
N LEU A 49 -8.23 11.74 22.37
CA LEU A 49 -7.11 10.83 22.72
C LEU A 49 -7.50 9.35 22.70
N PHE A 50 -8.73 9.03 23.06
CA PHE A 50 -9.23 7.66 23.07
C PHE A 50 -10.09 7.32 21.84
N HIS A 51 -10.27 8.24 20.88
CA HIS A 51 -11.13 8.03 19.70
C HIS A 51 -10.62 6.89 18.82
N ASP A 52 -9.38 7.03 18.35
CA ASP A 52 -8.66 6.04 17.53
C ASP A 52 -7.44 5.54 18.31
N ILE A 53 -7.41 4.23 18.58
CA ILE A 53 -6.31 3.61 19.33
C ILE A 53 -5.70 2.48 18.50
N GLU A 54 -4.42 2.62 18.15
CA GLU A 54 -3.62 1.55 17.53
C GLU A 54 -2.49 1.12 18.48
N VAL A 55 -2.37 -0.19 18.72
CA VAL A 55 -1.27 -0.77 19.50
C VAL A 55 -0.60 -1.89 18.72
N ARG A 56 0.72 -1.79 18.55
CA ARG A 56 1.54 -2.69 17.71
C ARG A 56 2.48 -3.60 18.51
N ASP A 57 2.01 -4.02 19.68
CA ASP A 57 2.76 -4.90 20.60
C ASP A 57 1.80 -5.61 21.56
N LEU A 58 2.12 -6.85 21.94
CA LEU A 58 1.26 -7.69 22.79
C LEU A 58 1.18 -7.16 24.23
N ASP A 59 2.31 -6.85 24.86
CA ASP A 59 2.35 -6.42 26.27
C ASP A 59 1.66 -5.06 26.43
N ARG A 60 1.87 -4.14 25.46
CA ARG A 60 1.14 -2.87 25.41
C ARG A 60 -0.35 -3.05 25.16
N ALA A 61 -0.76 -3.99 24.31
CA ALA A 61 -2.17 -4.26 24.03
C ALA A 61 -2.87 -4.84 25.28
N MET A 62 -2.21 -5.76 25.98
CA MET A 62 -2.67 -6.29 27.28
C MET A 62 -2.86 -5.16 28.30
N ALA A 63 -1.84 -4.32 28.51
CA ALA A 63 -1.91 -3.19 29.43
C ALA A 63 -3.03 -2.19 29.06
N LEU A 64 -3.21 -1.89 27.76
CA LEU A 64 -4.31 -1.04 27.30
C LEU A 64 -5.69 -1.65 27.59
N VAL A 65 -5.91 -2.93 27.23
CA VAL A 65 -7.22 -3.56 27.40
C VAL A 65 -7.57 -3.71 28.88
N GLN A 66 -6.60 -4.05 29.74
CA GLN A 66 -6.76 -4.03 31.20
C GLN A 66 -7.08 -2.63 31.74
N TYR A 67 -6.42 -1.60 31.22
CA TYR A 67 -6.67 -0.20 31.59
C TYR A 67 -8.09 0.26 31.21
N LEU A 68 -8.56 -0.11 30.01
CA LEU A 68 -9.91 0.21 29.54
C LEU A 68 -10.98 -0.58 30.33
N LEU A 69 -10.71 -1.85 30.68
CA LEU A 69 -11.54 -2.66 31.57
C LEU A 69 -11.70 -2.01 32.95
N ALA A 70 -10.61 -1.50 33.53
CA ALA A 70 -10.62 -0.78 34.79
C ALA A 70 -11.27 0.62 34.71
N ARG A 71 -11.55 1.13 33.50
CA ARG A 71 -12.13 2.47 33.26
C ARG A 71 -13.20 2.45 32.17
N PRO A 72 -14.40 1.87 32.42
CA PRO A 72 -15.49 1.80 31.44
C PRO A 72 -15.87 3.15 30.82
N GLY A 73 -15.85 4.23 31.60
CA GLY A 73 -16.10 5.60 31.12
C GLY A 73 -15.03 6.18 30.17
N ARG A 74 -13.92 5.47 29.96
CA ARG A 74 -12.93 5.74 28.90
C ARG A 74 -13.07 4.76 27.75
N ALA A 75 -13.37 3.49 28.03
CA ALA A 75 -13.70 2.49 27.01
C ALA A 75 -14.86 2.94 26.12
N CYS A 76 -15.88 3.60 26.67
CA CYS A 76 -17.01 4.12 25.89
C CYS A 76 -16.67 5.31 24.96
N LEU A 77 -15.45 5.87 25.05
CA LEU A 77 -14.95 6.90 24.14
C LEU A 77 -14.25 6.30 22.90
N VAL A 78 -13.97 5.00 22.90
CA VAL A 78 -13.25 4.33 21.81
C VAL A 78 -14.17 4.08 20.62
N HIS A 79 -13.81 4.66 19.47
CA HIS A 79 -14.52 4.51 18.21
C HIS A 79 -13.78 3.56 17.26
N SER A 80 -12.46 3.53 17.32
CA SER A 80 -11.60 2.64 16.55
C SER A 80 -10.55 1.99 17.45
N LEU A 81 -10.49 0.65 17.42
CA LEU A 81 -9.52 -0.13 18.16
C LEU A 81 -8.76 -1.06 17.20
N ILE A 82 -7.46 -0.82 17.03
CA ILE A 82 -6.57 -1.61 16.17
C ILE A 82 -5.54 -2.30 17.08
N LEU A 83 -5.72 -3.59 17.30
CA LEU A 83 -4.82 -4.42 18.09
C LEU A 83 -3.96 -5.24 17.14
N ARG A 84 -2.65 -4.97 17.11
CA ARG A 84 -1.66 -5.77 16.37
C ARG A 84 -0.67 -6.46 17.31
N PRO A 85 -1.11 -7.45 18.11
CA PRO A 85 -0.25 -8.08 19.09
C PRO A 85 0.97 -8.80 18.48
N SER A 86 1.00 -9.14 17.18
CA SER A 86 2.15 -9.80 16.53
C SER A 86 2.89 -8.99 15.47
N TYR A 87 2.62 -7.69 15.35
CA TYR A 87 3.24 -6.81 14.35
C TYR A 87 4.76 -6.97 14.22
N ILE A 88 5.22 -7.53 13.09
CA ILE A 88 6.64 -7.77 12.72
C ILE A 88 7.38 -8.79 13.62
N GLN A 89 6.75 -9.33 14.67
CA GLN A 89 7.40 -10.22 15.63
C GLN A 89 7.27 -11.70 15.25
N THR A 90 8.19 -12.54 15.73
CA THR A 90 8.21 -13.97 15.41
C THR A 90 7.16 -14.77 16.20
N THR A 91 6.56 -15.76 15.54
CA THR A 91 5.68 -16.75 16.18
C THR A 91 6.39 -17.52 17.29
N SER A 92 5.72 -17.64 18.43
CA SER A 92 6.03 -18.63 19.46
C SER A 92 4.75 -19.13 20.13
N LYS A 93 4.81 -20.30 20.78
CA LYS A 93 3.69 -20.82 21.57
C LYS A 93 3.30 -19.89 22.72
N LYS A 94 4.29 -19.25 23.36
CA LYS A 94 4.08 -18.23 24.40
C LYS A 94 3.29 -17.03 23.86
N ARG A 95 3.64 -16.55 22.65
CA ARG A 95 2.95 -15.41 22.03
C ARG A 95 1.50 -15.73 21.69
N LEU A 96 1.23 -16.88 21.08
CA LEU A 96 -0.12 -17.33 20.77
C LEU A 96 -0.98 -17.49 22.04
N ALA A 97 -0.39 -17.99 23.14
CA ALA A 97 -1.08 -18.06 24.43
C ALA A 97 -1.46 -16.67 24.97
N GLY A 98 -0.53 -15.70 24.93
CA GLY A 98 -0.81 -14.32 25.34
C GLY A 98 -1.81 -13.59 24.44
N GLU A 99 -1.85 -13.90 23.14
CA GLU A 99 -2.91 -13.41 22.25
C GLU A 99 -4.30 -13.98 22.58
N ARG A 100 -4.38 -15.27 22.94
CA ARG A 100 -5.63 -15.86 23.42
C ARG A 100 -6.07 -15.23 24.74
N GLU A 101 -5.13 -14.90 25.64
CA GLU A 101 -5.42 -14.12 26.86
C GLU A 101 -5.95 -12.71 26.52
N LEU A 102 -5.29 -12.00 25.60
CA LEU A 102 -5.74 -10.69 25.11
C LEU A 102 -7.15 -10.76 24.50
N ALA A 103 -7.46 -11.82 23.75
CA ALA A 103 -8.77 -12.05 23.16
C ALA A 103 -9.86 -12.28 24.24
N LEU A 104 -9.53 -13.00 25.33
CA LEU A 104 -10.42 -13.16 26.48
C LEU A 104 -10.64 -11.84 27.24
N LEU A 105 -9.63 -10.99 27.35
CA LEU A 105 -9.78 -9.64 27.91
C LEU A 105 -10.62 -8.73 26.99
N LEU A 106 -10.44 -8.81 25.66
CA LEU A 106 -11.26 -8.09 24.68
C LEU A 106 -12.73 -8.52 24.75
N LYS A 107 -13.02 -9.81 24.90
CA LYS A 107 -14.37 -10.35 25.14
C LYS A 107 -15.03 -9.72 26.38
N ARG A 108 -14.28 -9.56 27.47
CA ARG A 108 -14.74 -8.89 28.70
C ARG A 108 -14.88 -7.37 28.52
N LEU A 109 -14.12 -6.76 27.63
CA LEU A 109 -14.13 -5.32 27.38
C LEU A 109 -15.29 -4.90 26.47
N ALA A 110 -15.72 -5.78 25.56
CA ALA A 110 -16.74 -5.49 24.55
C ALA A 110 -18.03 -4.78 25.07
N PRO A 111 -18.64 -5.15 26.22
CA PRO A 111 -19.82 -4.44 26.73
C PRO A 111 -19.58 -2.96 27.09
N ASN A 112 -18.34 -2.55 27.31
CA ASN A 112 -17.96 -1.17 27.62
C ASN A 112 -17.62 -0.35 26.36
N LEU A 113 -17.51 -0.99 25.19
CA LEU A 113 -17.10 -0.40 23.91
C LEU A 113 -18.30 0.09 23.09
N LEU A 114 -19.26 0.74 23.76
CA LEU A 114 -20.58 1.12 23.19
C LEU A 114 -20.51 2.00 21.92
N ARG A 115 -19.41 2.76 21.74
CA ARG A 115 -19.18 3.64 20.58
C ARG A 115 -18.25 3.06 19.52
N LEU A 116 -17.77 1.83 19.72
CA LEU A 116 -16.82 1.20 18.81
C LEU A 116 -17.45 0.96 17.44
N ARG A 117 -16.98 1.72 16.46
CA ARG A 117 -17.36 1.60 15.05
C ARG A 117 -16.40 0.71 14.26
N LYS A 118 -15.14 0.63 14.68
CA LYS A 118 -14.07 -0.11 14.00
C LYS A 118 -13.28 -0.97 14.97
N LEU A 119 -13.14 -2.25 14.64
CA LEU A 119 -12.22 -3.17 15.28
C LEU A 119 -11.31 -3.79 14.23
N VAL A 120 -10.00 -3.79 14.47
CA VAL A 120 -9.03 -4.56 13.68
C VAL A 120 -8.22 -5.44 14.61
N TRP A 121 -8.25 -6.75 14.40
CA TRP A 121 -7.43 -7.74 15.08
C TRP A 121 -6.36 -8.29 14.14
N ASP A 122 -5.11 -7.93 14.40
CA ASP A 122 -3.93 -8.27 13.59
C ASP A 122 -2.96 -9.11 14.44
N GLY A 123 -3.45 -10.26 14.89
CA GLY A 123 -2.71 -11.27 15.65
C GLY A 123 -2.30 -12.46 14.80
N LEU A 124 -1.70 -13.47 15.44
CA LEU A 124 -1.30 -14.73 14.80
C LEU A 124 -2.50 -15.52 14.26
N GLU A 125 -3.61 -15.51 14.98
CA GLU A 125 -4.84 -16.25 14.62
C GLU A 125 -6.10 -15.40 14.84
N VAL A 126 -7.22 -15.83 14.25
CA VAL A 126 -8.54 -15.23 14.46
C VAL A 126 -8.98 -15.50 15.92
N PRO A 127 -9.53 -14.49 16.64
CA PRO A 127 -10.12 -14.69 17.97
C PRO A 127 -11.25 -15.73 17.94
N GLU A 128 -11.41 -16.46 19.05
CA GLU A 128 -12.49 -17.43 19.23
C GLU A 128 -13.87 -16.83 18.94
N SER A 129 -14.78 -17.67 18.43
CA SER A 129 -16.18 -17.33 18.11
C SER A 129 -16.89 -16.56 19.25
N ALA A 130 -16.59 -16.89 20.52
CA ALA A 130 -17.14 -16.22 21.69
C ALA A 130 -16.72 -14.74 21.88
N VAL A 131 -15.59 -14.31 21.30
CA VAL A 131 -15.14 -12.91 21.30
C VAL A 131 -16.01 -12.09 20.33
N TRP A 132 -16.21 -12.63 19.12
CA TRP A 132 -17.08 -12.04 18.10
C TRP A 132 -18.54 -11.96 18.55
N ALA A 133 -19.04 -12.98 19.25
CA ALA A 133 -20.36 -12.95 19.90
C ALA A 133 -20.51 -11.78 20.89
N ALA A 134 -19.51 -11.57 21.75
CA ALA A 134 -19.52 -10.50 22.75
C ALA A 134 -19.40 -9.11 22.10
N LEU A 135 -18.58 -8.97 21.05
CA LEU A 135 -18.50 -7.74 20.26
C LEU A 135 -19.82 -7.41 19.56
N ARG A 136 -20.50 -8.41 18.98
CA ARG A 136 -21.81 -8.21 18.34
C ARG A 136 -22.89 -7.78 19.35
N ALA A 137 -22.84 -8.29 20.58
CA ALA A 137 -23.78 -7.95 21.64
C ALA A 137 -23.46 -6.59 22.33
N GLY A 138 -22.17 -6.28 22.52
CA GLY A 138 -21.71 -5.09 23.25
C GLY A 138 -21.43 -3.84 22.41
N CYS A 139 -21.17 -4.00 21.11
CA CYS A 139 -20.76 -2.91 20.21
C CYS A 139 -21.80 -2.72 19.07
N PRO A 140 -23.00 -2.18 19.36
CA PRO A 140 -24.08 -2.05 18.36
C PRO A 140 -23.74 -1.10 17.19
N LEU A 141 -22.73 -0.23 17.37
CA LEU A 141 -22.25 0.69 16.34
C LEU A 141 -21.09 0.13 15.50
N LEU A 142 -20.68 -1.13 15.70
CA LEU A 142 -19.57 -1.76 14.98
C LEU A 142 -19.93 -1.97 13.50
N LYS A 143 -19.23 -1.29 12.61
CA LYS A 143 -19.46 -1.28 11.14
C LYS A 143 -18.22 -1.64 10.32
N GLU A 144 -17.03 -1.58 10.92
CA GLU A 144 -15.78 -1.97 10.27
C GLU A 144 -15.11 -3.08 11.08
N ILE A 145 -14.92 -4.25 10.46
CA ILE A 145 -14.24 -5.39 11.08
C ILE A 145 -13.04 -5.78 10.22
N GLY A 146 -11.86 -5.82 10.84
CA GLY A 146 -10.66 -6.44 10.30
C GLY A 146 -10.21 -7.61 11.18
N THR A 147 -9.84 -8.74 10.58
CA THR A 147 -9.15 -9.81 11.30
C THR A 147 -8.10 -10.51 10.43
N ASN A 148 -7.04 -11.01 11.05
CA ASN A 148 -6.03 -11.83 10.40
C ASN A 148 -6.31 -13.33 10.56
N LEU A 149 -6.20 -14.07 9.46
CA LEU A 149 -6.32 -15.52 9.39
C LEU A 149 -4.93 -16.17 9.28
N GLY A 150 -4.52 -16.87 10.33
CA GLY A 150 -3.18 -17.46 10.47
C GLY A 150 -3.04 -18.85 9.87
N CYS A 151 -2.70 -19.82 10.71
CA CYS A 151 -2.49 -21.23 10.39
C CYS A 151 -3.67 -22.13 10.80
N GLU A 152 -4.52 -21.71 11.74
CA GLU A 152 -5.65 -22.52 12.20
C GLU A 152 -6.80 -22.54 11.18
N LYS A 153 -7.57 -23.62 11.12
CA LYS A 153 -8.73 -23.72 10.22
C LYS A 153 -9.79 -22.69 10.66
N LEU A 154 -10.36 -21.97 9.70
CA LEU A 154 -11.45 -21.05 9.98
C LEU A 154 -12.69 -21.84 10.44
N ASP A 155 -13.17 -21.55 11.65
CA ASP A 155 -14.41 -22.10 12.20
C ASP A 155 -15.60 -21.74 11.29
N LEU A 156 -16.33 -22.75 10.82
CA LEU A 156 -17.42 -22.59 9.85
C LEU A 156 -18.63 -21.87 10.48
N ASP A 157 -18.83 -22.07 11.78
CA ASP A 157 -19.96 -21.54 12.57
C ASP A 157 -19.56 -20.30 13.38
N SER A 158 -18.42 -19.70 13.05
CA SER A 158 -17.88 -18.52 13.74
C SER A 158 -18.85 -17.35 13.75
N GLN A 159 -19.09 -16.80 14.94
CA GLN A 159 -19.92 -15.60 15.12
C GLN A 159 -19.33 -14.35 14.45
N LEU A 160 -18.07 -14.40 13.97
CA LEU A 160 -17.50 -13.42 13.05
C LEU A 160 -18.38 -13.21 11.80
N PHE A 161 -19.01 -14.28 11.30
CA PHE A 161 -19.89 -14.17 10.13
C PHE A 161 -21.32 -13.77 10.49
N ALA A 162 -21.68 -13.78 11.78
CA ALA A 162 -23.03 -13.47 12.26
C ALA A 162 -23.34 -11.97 12.36
N PHE A 163 -22.43 -11.12 11.88
CA PHE A 163 -22.63 -9.67 11.73
C PHE A 163 -23.54 -9.32 10.53
N SER A 164 -23.99 -8.07 10.50
CA SER A 164 -24.89 -7.51 9.50
C SER A 164 -24.68 -6.01 9.38
N ASP A 165 -25.02 -5.44 8.22
CA ASP A 165 -24.90 -4.00 7.92
C ASP A 165 -23.48 -3.47 8.19
N LEU A 166 -22.44 -4.23 7.81
CA LEU A 166 -21.05 -3.76 7.82
C LEU A 166 -20.80 -2.79 6.65
N GLU A 167 -20.02 -1.74 6.91
CA GLU A 167 -19.51 -0.82 5.89
C GLU A 167 -18.10 -1.22 5.42
N SER A 168 -17.33 -1.96 6.24
CA SER A 168 -16.01 -2.48 5.88
C SER A 168 -15.77 -3.88 6.45
N PHE A 169 -15.21 -4.77 5.65
CA PHE A 169 -14.75 -6.08 6.08
C PHE A 169 -13.36 -6.40 5.51
N SER A 170 -12.44 -6.78 6.40
CA SER A 170 -11.10 -7.22 6.03
C SER A 170 -10.80 -8.57 6.68
N LEU A 171 -10.46 -9.55 5.85
CA LEU A 171 -9.90 -10.82 6.27
C LEU A 171 -8.49 -10.90 5.69
N THR A 172 -7.48 -10.45 6.42
CA THR A 172 -6.08 -10.62 5.99
C THR A 172 -5.64 -12.06 6.17
N THR A 173 -4.56 -12.45 5.51
CA THR A 173 -3.92 -13.74 5.74
C THR A 173 -2.42 -13.50 5.95
N GLU A 174 -1.94 -13.71 7.18
CA GLU A 174 -0.54 -13.60 7.55
C GLU A 174 -0.07 -14.86 8.26
N ILE A 175 0.64 -15.71 7.52
CA ILE A 175 1.41 -16.82 8.09
C ILE A 175 2.73 -16.25 8.61
N HIS A 176 2.76 -15.98 9.91
CA HIS A 176 3.96 -15.59 10.61
C HIS A 176 4.96 -16.76 10.62
N GLY A 177 5.86 -16.80 9.63
CA GLY A 177 6.66 -17.98 9.34
C GLY A 177 7.74 -18.28 10.39
N GLY A 178 7.54 -19.32 11.18
CA GLY A 178 8.58 -19.97 12.00
C GLY A 178 8.42 -21.50 11.94
N ARG A 179 9.52 -22.24 12.12
CA ARG A 179 9.53 -23.74 12.08
C ARG A 179 8.70 -24.40 13.22
N CYS A 180 8.09 -23.60 14.09
CA CYS A 180 7.48 -24.02 15.35
C CYS A 180 6.05 -24.55 15.21
N TYR A 181 5.43 -24.41 14.04
CA TYR A 181 4.11 -24.93 13.74
C TYR A 181 4.15 -25.79 12.47
N GLN A 182 3.57 -26.99 12.54
CA GLN A 182 3.25 -27.78 11.37
C GLN A 182 2.16 -27.04 10.59
N VAL A 183 2.55 -26.27 9.58
CA VAL A 183 1.58 -25.70 8.64
C VAL A 183 0.87 -26.86 7.97
N ASN A 184 -0.46 -26.94 8.11
CA ASN A 184 -1.21 -27.99 7.43
C ASN A 184 -1.04 -27.80 5.92
N ILE A 185 -0.37 -28.77 5.29
CA ILE A 185 0.01 -28.78 3.88
C ILE A 185 -1.22 -28.67 2.96
N ASP A 186 -2.39 -29.11 3.43
CA ASP A 186 -3.67 -29.02 2.71
C ASP A 186 -4.02 -27.57 2.36
N PHE A 187 -3.77 -26.60 3.26
CA PHE A 187 -4.03 -25.18 3.00
C PHE A 187 -3.16 -24.62 1.87
N ILE A 188 -1.92 -25.10 1.73
CA ILE A 188 -0.97 -24.66 0.70
C ILE A 188 -1.37 -25.23 -0.68
N ARG A 189 -1.83 -26.49 -0.70
CA ARG A 189 -2.12 -27.24 -1.93
C ARG A 189 -3.54 -27.02 -2.46
N GLY A 190 -4.55 -27.13 -1.60
CA GLY A 190 -5.97 -27.10 -2.02
C GLY A 190 -6.60 -25.70 -2.05
N GLY A 191 -6.03 -24.74 -1.32
CA GLY A 191 -6.69 -23.48 -1.01
C GLY A 191 -7.80 -23.64 0.03
N ASP A 192 -7.94 -22.67 0.91
CA ASP A 192 -8.91 -22.73 2.00
C ASP A 192 -10.30 -22.32 1.53
N LYS A 193 -11.29 -23.20 1.76
CA LYS A 193 -12.69 -22.96 1.38
C LYS A 193 -13.33 -22.05 2.41
N LEU A 194 -13.52 -20.78 2.04
CA LEU A 194 -14.17 -19.82 2.90
C LEU A 194 -15.63 -20.25 3.22
N PRO A 195 -16.08 -20.17 4.49
CA PRO A 195 -17.40 -20.68 4.91
C PRO A 195 -18.56 -20.05 4.15
N GLN A 196 -19.64 -20.81 3.91
CA GLN A 196 -20.85 -20.27 3.29
C GLN A 196 -21.45 -19.11 4.12
N ALA A 197 -21.31 -19.17 5.44
CA ALA A 197 -21.73 -18.11 6.35
C ALA A 197 -21.04 -16.76 6.07
N LEU A 198 -19.77 -16.75 5.66
CA LEU A 198 -19.06 -15.52 5.24
C LEU A 198 -19.72 -14.92 4.00
N TRP A 199 -20.04 -15.75 3.01
CA TRP A 199 -20.65 -15.28 1.77
C TRP A 199 -22.05 -14.71 2.00
N THR A 200 -22.88 -15.40 2.79
CA THR A 200 -24.19 -14.88 3.21
C THR A 200 -24.06 -13.60 4.04
N MET A 201 -23.02 -13.45 4.86
CA MET A 201 -22.75 -12.17 5.54
C MET A 201 -22.47 -11.05 4.53
N LEU A 202 -21.48 -11.24 3.65
CA LEU A 202 -21.00 -10.20 2.73
C LEU A 202 -22.03 -9.82 1.66
N ILE A 203 -22.80 -10.79 1.18
CA ILE A 203 -23.75 -10.62 0.06
C ILE A 203 -25.14 -10.24 0.57
N ASP A 204 -25.70 -11.02 1.49
CA ASP A 204 -27.11 -10.91 1.87
C ASP A 204 -27.32 -9.96 3.07
N ARG A 205 -26.40 -9.97 4.04
CA ARG A 205 -26.53 -9.18 5.29
C ARG A 205 -25.81 -7.84 5.29
N CYS A 206 -24.87 -7.59 4.38
CA CYS A 206 -24.06 -6.37 4.35
C CYS A 206 -24.22 -5.58 3.03
N PRO A 207 -25.44 -5.18 2.63
CA PRO A 207 -25.68 -4.46 1.37
C PRO A 207 -25.05 -3.06 1.33
N ARG A 208 -24.55 -2.55 2.46
CA ARG A 208 -23.83 -1.27 2.59
C ARG A 208 -22.30 -1.41 2.59
N LEU A 209 -21.76 -2.59 2.29
CA LEU A 209 -20.32 -2.84 2.29
C LEU A 209 -19.59 -1.97 1.24
N ARG A 210 -18.76 -1.04 1.72
CA ARG A 210 -17.97 -0.10 0.92
C ARG A 210 -16.51 -0.55 0.75
N SER A 211 -15.96 -1.32 1.68
CA SER A 211 -14.60 -1.82 1.61
C SER A 211 -14.55 -3.32 1.88
N LEU A 212 -13.89 -4.06 0.98
CA LEU A 212 -13.70 -5.50 1.07
C LEU A 212 -12.23 -5.85 0.76
N VAL A 213 -11.54 -6.38 1.77
CA VAL A 213 -10.17 -6.87 1.67
C VAL A 213 -10.18 -8.37 1.97
N LEU A 214 -9.76 -9.19 1.01
CA LEU A 214 -9.73 -10.65 1.16
C LEU A 214 -8.34 -11.22 0.87
N GLY A 215 -7.76 -11.77 1.92
CA GLY A 215 -6.45 -12.38 2.01
C GLY A 215 -5.28 -11.43 1.78
N ASP A 216 -5.44 -10.11 1.92
CA ASP A 216 -4.27 -9.23 1.89
C ASP A 216 -3.22 -9.68 2.92
N ARG A 217 -1.94 -9.59 2.56
CA ARG A 217 -0.83 -10.10 3.39
C ARG A 217 -0.41 -9.16 4.52
N GLY A 218 -1.26 -8.15 4.78
CA GLY A 218 -1.13 -7.11 5.78
C GLY A 218 0.30 -6.55 5.92
N ALA A 219 0.78 -6.46 7.15
CA ALA A 219 2.03 -5.82 7.50
C ALA A 219 3.25 -6.73 7.36
N THR A 220 3.14 -8.05 7.57
CA THR A 220 4.31 -8.95 7.49
C THR A 220 4.61 -9.44 6.08
N LEU A 221 3.65 -9.37 5.14
CA LEU A 221 3.75 -9.82 3.75
C LEU A 221 4.06 -11.32 3.58
N CYS A 222 4.06 -12.06 4.69
CA CYS A 222 4.35 -13.47 4.76
C CYS A 222 3.03 -14.23 4.71
N CYS A 223 2.67 -14.77 3.55
CA CYS A 223 1.50 -15.64 3.44
C CYS A 223 1.67 -16.68 2.35
N ASP A 224 1.27 -17.91 2.68
CA ASP A 224 1.10 -19.01 1.74
C ASP A 224 -0.31 -19.63 1.76
N ARG A 225 -1.22 -19.09 2.60
CA ARG A 225 -2.64 -19.46 2.63
C ARG A 225 -3.34 -18.82 1.44
N LYS A 226 -3.89 -19.65 0.55
CA LYS A 226 -4.73 -19.20 -0.56
C LYS A 226 -6.19 -19.22 -0.12
N LEU A 227 -6.96 -18.21 -0.47
CA LEU A 227 -8.41 -18.21 -0.24
C LEU A 227 -9.17 -18.61 -1.51
N ASP A 228 -10.15 -19.50 -1.36
CA ASP A 228 -11.12 -19.80 -2.41
C ASP A 228 -12.18 -18.71 -2.49
N LEU A 229 -12.07 -17.86 -3.53
CA LEU A 229 -12.95 -16.71 -3.75
C LEU A 229 -14.06 -16.98 -4.77
N ARG A 230 -14.24 -18.24 -5.23
CA ARG A 230 -15.23 -18.61 -6.25
C ARG A 230 -16.63 -17.98 -6.08
N PRO A 231 -17.19 -17.85 -4.87
CA PRO A 231 -18.55 -17.32 -4.70
C PRO A 231 -18.74 -15.86 -5.12
N ILE A 232 -17.70 -15.04 -5.27
CA ILE A 232 -17.79 -13.64 -5.74
C ILE A 232 -18.13 -13.54 -7.25
N GLY A 233 -18.77 -14.57 -7.84
CA GLY A 233 -18.86 -14.76 -9.29
C GLY A 233 -17.52 -15.14 -9.94
N LEU A 234 -16.46 -15.28 -9.13
CA LEU A 234 -15.09 -15.58 -9.52
C LEU A 234 -14.87 -17.08 -9.78
N LYS A 235 -15.89 -17.80 -10.27
CA LYS A 235 -15.92 -19.26 -10.36
C LYS A 235 -14.72 -19.86 -11.09
N HIS A 236 -14.22 -19.18 -12.12
CA HIS A 236 -13.05 -19.63 -12.88
C HIS A 236 -11.69 -19.26 -12.26
N LEU A 237 -11.60 -18.31 -11.31
CA LEU A 237 -10.29 -17.88 -10.75
C LEU A 237 -9.55 -19.01 -10.03
N SER A 238 -10.27 -19.86 -9.30
CA SER A 238 -9.67 -20.92 -8.47
C SER A 238 -8.84 -21.92 -9.27
N TYR A 239 -9.25 -22.23 -10.50
CA TYR A 239 -8.56 -23.18 -11.39
C TYR A 239 -7.22 -22.65 -11.92
N TYR A 240 -6.99 -21.33 -11.84
CA TYR A 240 -5.80 -20.66 -12.37
C TYR A 240 -4.93 -20.00 -11.28
N LYS A 241 -5.20 -20.26 -9.99
CA LYS A 241 -4.25 -19.91 -8.91
C LYS A 241 -3.08 -20.89 -8.93
N PHE A 242 -1.85 -20.40 -8.80
CA PHE A 242 -0.66 -21.22 -8.87
C PHE A 242 -0.56 -22.17 -7.66
N SER A 243 -0.95 -23.43 -7.85
CA SER A 243 -0.31 -24.51 -7.09
C SER A 243 1.08 -24.70 -7.67
N PRO A 244 2.15 -24.56 -6.87
CA PRO A 244 3.47 -24.91 -7.36
C PRO A 244 3.40 -26.37 -7.79
N ALA A 245 3.61 -26.60 -9.08
CA ALA A 245 3.93 -27.94 -9.54
C ALA A 245 5.11 -28.38 -8.68
N THR A 246 4.92 -29.42 -7.87
CA THR A 246 6.03 -30.20 -7.38
C THR A 246 6.66 -30.84 -8.61
N PHE A 247 7.53 -30.08 -9.28
CA PHE A 247 8.60 -30.67 -10.07
C PHE A 247 9.27 -31.62 -9.10
N GLY A 248 8.99 -32.92 -9.29
CA GLY A 248 9.85 -33.94 -8.76
C GLY A 248 11.19 -33.65 -9.38
N GLY A 249 12.10 -33.09 -8.58
CA GLY A 249 13.51 -33.14 -8.86
C GLY A 249 13.88 -34.61 -8.79
N ASN A 250 13.65 -35.33 -9.89
CA ASN A 250 14.51 -36.44 -10.22
C ASN A 250 15.90 -35.83 -10.18
N GLY A 251 16.73 -36.30 -9.24
CA GLY A 251 18.15 -35.98 -9.27
C GLY A 251 18.66 -36.46 -10.61
N ALA A 252 18.92 -35.52 -11.52
CA ALA A 252 20.04 -35.68 -12.42
C ALA A 252 21.25 -35.66 -11.48
N ASP A 253 21.68 -36.87 -11.15
CA ASP A 253 22.90 -37.14 -10.42
C ASP A 253 24.03 -36.73 -11.38
N ASP A 254 24.49 -35.48 -11.27
CA ASP A 254 25.69 -35.01 -11.96
C ASP A 254 26.87 -35.74 -11.29
N GLY A 255 27.10 -36.97 -11.75
CA GLY A 255 28.15 -37.85 -11.26
C GLY A 255 29.52 -37.27 -11.63
N ASP A 256 30.21 -36.73 -10.64
CA ASP A 256 31.65 -36.50 -10.73
C ASP A 256 32.35 -37.85 -10.92
N GLU A 257 33.02 -38.01 -12.07
CA GLU A 257 33.85 -39.16 -12.37
C GLU A 257 35.04 -39.23 -11.41
N ASN A 258 35.10 -40.25 -10.53
CA ASN A 258 36.37 -40.74 -9.97
C ASN A 258 36.26 -42.17 -9.44
N ASP A 259 36.44 -43.11 -10.38
CA ASP A 259 37.46 -44.16 -10.37
C ASP A 259 37.54 -45.25 -9.28
N ASN A 260 37.90 -46.45 -9.76
CA ASN A 260 38.29 -47.70 -9.08
C ASN A 260 37.26 -48.52 -8.28
N GLY A 261 37.15 -49.81 -8.67
CA GLY A 261 37.13 -50.90 -7.68
C GLY A 261 36.08 -52.01 -7.86
N ASP A 262 36.45 -53.05 -8.59
CA ASP A 262 36.03 -54.46 -8.42
C ASP A 262 34.54 -54.89 -8.28
N ASN A 263 34.13 -55.68 -9.28
CA ASN A 263 33.52 -57.01 -9.14
C ASN A 263 32.55 -57.29 -7.95
N HIS A 264 31.27 -57.52 -8.28
CA HIS A 264 30.63 -58.80 -7.92
C HIS A 264 29.40 -59.12 -8.80
N GLU A 265 29.21 -60.41 -9.07
CA GLU A 265 28.16 -60.97 -9.92
C GLU A 265 26.81 -61.15 -9.19
N HIS A 266 25.75 -61.36 -10.00
CA HIS A 266 24.44 -61.95 -9.64
C HIS A 266 23.55 -61.15 -8.65
N SER A 267 22.36 -60.72 -9.07
CA SER A 267 21.26 -61.68 -9.27
C SER A 267 20.06 -61.08 -10.00
N ASN A 268 19.44 -61.89 -10.87
CA ASN A 268 18.19 -61.53 -11.56
C ASN A 268 17.03 -61.53 -10.57
N THR A 269 16.22 -60.47 -10.56
CA THR A 269 14.83 -60.50 -10.06
C THR A 269 13.92 -59.82 -11.07
N GLU A 270 13.32 -60.63 -11.94
CA GLU A 270 12.27 -60.19 -12.84
C GLU A 270 11.05 -59.72 -12.02
N THR A 271 10.54 -58.53 -12.33
CA THR A 271 9.24 -58.05 -11.83
C THR A 271 8.31 -57.81 -13.02
N PRO A 272 7.06 -58.30 -12.98
CA PRO A 272 6.20 -58.29 -14.16
C PRO A 272 5.68 -56.88 -14.47
N HIS A 273 5.99 -56.38 -15.67
CA HIS A 273 5.43 -55.15 -16.20
C HIS A 273 3.92 -55.28 -16.47
N GLY A 274 3.11 -54.89 -15.49
CA GLY A 274 1.69 -54.63 -15.69
C GLY A 274 1.47 -53.38 -16.55
N HIS A 275 1.16 -53.57 -17.83
CA HIS A 275 0.74 -52.48 -18.73
C HIS A 275 -0.58 -51.84 -18.25
N GLN A 276 -0.48 -50.77 -17.48
CA GLN A 276 -1.64 -49.95 -17.12
C GLN A 276 -1.99 -49.05 -18.32
N PRO A 277 -3.23 -49.09 -18.85
CA PRO A 277 -3.58 -48.29 -20.01
C PRO A 277 -3.57 -46.80 -19.64
N ARG A 278 -2.79 -46.00 -20.38
CA ARG A 278 -2.83 -44.54 -20.34
C ARG A 278 -4.26 -44.08 -20.64
N ARG A 279 -5.04 -43.78 -19.60
CA ARG A 279 -6.31 -43.07 -19.74
C ARG A 279 -6.01 -41.64 -20.15
N ASP A 280 -6.23 -41.34 -21.43
CA ASP A 280 -6.24 -39.99 -21.98
C ASP A 280 -7.19 -39.10 -21.17
N SER A 281 -6.63 -38.42 -20.18
CA SER A 281 -7.35 -37.46 -19.32
C SER A 281 -7.47 -36.12 -20.03
N ARG A 282 -7.89 -36.16 -21.29
CA ARG A 282 -7.97 -35.02 -22.20
C ARG A 282 -9.40 -34.48 -22.25
N LEU A 283 -9.52 -33.19 -21.94
CA LEU A 283 -10.63 -32.30 -22.34
C LEU A 283 -12.04 -32.52 -21.72
N ALA A 284 -12.14 -33.09 -20.51
CA ALA A 284 -13.37 -33.02 -19.70
C ALA A 284 -13.50 -31.72 -18.86
N LEU A 285 -12.49 -30.84 -18.87
CA LEU A 285 -12.38 -29.68 -17.97
C LEU A 285 -13.28 -28.46 -18.29
N LEU A 286 -14.15 -28.55 -19.30
CA LEU A 286 -15.08 -27.46 -19.68
C LEU A 286 -16.54 -27.92 -19.86
N SER A 287 -16.89 -29.18 -19.59
CA SER A 287 -18.21 -29.75 -19.93
C SER A 287 -19.10 -30.15 -18.75
N HIS A 288 -18.59 -30.12 -17.52
CA HIS A 288 -19.29 -30.62 -16.32
C HIS A 288 -19.59 -29.51 -15.30
N ASP A 289 -20.46 -28.56 -15.67
CA ASP A 289 -21.15 -27.71 -14.68
C ASP A 289 -22.53 -27.23 -15.18
N ARG A 290 -23.38 -28.17 -15.62
CA ARG A 290 -24.76 -27.89 -16.09
C ARG A 290 -25.79 -27.76 -14.95
N GLY A 291 -25.34 -27.78 -13.69
CA GLY A 291 -26.24 -27.89 -12.51
C GLY A 291 -26.21 -26.72 -11.53
N LEU A 292 -25.15 -25.89 -11.50
CA LEU A 292 -25.14 -24.77 -10.55
C LEU A 292 -26.16 -23.70 -10.94
N PRO A 293 -27.00 -23.21 -10.00
CA PRO A 293 -27.96 -22.16 -10.28
C PRO A 293 -27.24 -20.94 -10.87
N ARG A 294 -27.90 -20.28 -11.84
CA ARG A 294 -27.41 -19.03 -12.46
C ARG A 294 -26.96 -18.09 -11.35
N SER A 295 -25.64 -17.93 -11.22
CA SER A 295 -25.05 -17.19 -10.12
C SER A 295 -25.66 -15.81 -10.14
N GLN A 296 -26.42 -15.45 -9.09
CA GLN A 296 -26.93 -14.09 -8.98
C GLN A 296 -25.71 -13.18 -8.99
N ALA A 297 -25.58 -12.36 -10.03
CA ALA A 297 -24.44 -11.46 -10.17
C ALA A 297 -24.48 -10.51 -8.98
N ILE A 298 -23.50 -10.65 -8.08
CA ILE A 298 -23.55 -9.98 -6.78
C ILE A 298 -23.52 -8.48 -7.02
N LYS A 299 -24.58 -7.80 -6.57
CA LYS A 299 -24.76 -6.37 -6.77
C LYS A 299 -23.95 -5.56 -5.76
N PHE A 300 -22.62 -5.66 -5.85
CA PHE A 300 -21.67 -4.81 -5.13
C PHE A 300 -21.63 -3.37 -5.68
N SER A 301 -22.79 -2.80 -6.06
CA SER A 301 -22.89 -1.48 -6.71
C SER A 301 -22.41 -0.32 -5.83
N VAL A 302 -22.35 -0.52 -4.52
CA VAL A 302 -21.86 0.46 -3.52
C VAL A 302 -20.40 0.22 -3.10
N LEU A 303 -19.76 -0.87 -3.55
CA LEU A 303 -18.39 -1.20 -3.14
C LEU A 303 -17.40 -0.19 -3.74
N GLN A 304 -16.57 0.38 -2.87
CA GLN A 304 -15.61 1.44 -3.18
C GLN A 304 -14.17 0.95 -3.08
N GLU A 305 -13.89 -0.13 -2.37
CA GLU A 305 -12.53 -0.68 -2.20
C GLU A 305 -12.58 -2.20 -2.30
N LEU A 306 -11.75 -2.74 -3.20
CA LEU A 306 -11.58 -4.17 -3.43
C LEU A 306 -10.09 -4.50 -3.47
N THR A 307 -9.62 -5.31 -2.53
CA THR A 307 -8.21 -5.75 -2.46
C THR A 307 -8.12 -7.28 -2.44
N LEU A 308 -7.44 -7.82 -3.45
CA LEU A 308 -7.31 -9.24 -3.77
C LEU A 308 -5.82 -9.58 -3.97
N THR A 309 -5.10 -9.70 -2.86
CA THR A 309 -3.63 -9.82 -2.80
C THR A 309 -3.15 -11.07 -2.06
N ASP A 310 -4.03 -12.06 -1.87
CA ASP A 310 -3.77 -13.32 -1.14
C ASP A 310 -2.73 -14.21 -1.81
N GLY A 311 -2.88 -14.37 -3.12
CA GLY A 311 -1.92 -15.08 -3.95
C GLY A 311 -1.73 -14.35 -5.27
N SER A 312 -0.64 -14.68 -5.94
CA SER A 312 -0.36 -14.23 -7.29
C SER A 312 -1.34 -14.92 -8.27
N TYR A 313 -2.32 -14.17 -8.78
CA TYR A 313 -3.29 -14.65 -9.75
C TYR A 313 -2.66 -14.77 -11.12
N HIS A 314 -2.76 -15.92 -11.78
CA HIS A 314 -2.18 -16.09 -13.11
C HIS A 314 -2.82 -15.12 -14.12
N SER A 315 -1.99 -14.44 -14.91
CA SER A 315 -2.36 -13.55 -16.03
C SER A 315 -3.59 -13.95 -16.87
N ILE A 316 -3.85 -15.25 -17.11
CA ILE A 316 -5.06 -15.76 -17.79
C ILE A 316 -6.38 -15.29 -17.16
N VAL A 317 -6.39 -14.89 -15.89
CA VAL A 317 -7.60 -14.39 -15.21
C VAL A 317 -7.84 -12.89 -15.34
N LEU A 318 -6.93 -12.14 -15.97
CA LEU A 318 -7.11 -10.69 -16.19
C LEU A 318 -8.42 -10.32 -16.89
N PRO A 319 -8.92 -11.06 -17.90
CA PRO A 319 -10.25 -10.83 -18.46
C PRO A 319 -11.39 -10.86 -17.43
N MET A 320 -11.28 -11.68 -16.37
CA MET A 320 -12.27 -11.70 -15.30
C MET A 320 -12.15 -10.47 -14.39
N PHE A 321 -10.94 -10.04 -14.04
CA PHE A 321 -10.76 -8.80 -13.28
C PHE A 321 -11.26 -7.57 -14.05
N LYS A 322 -11.12 -7.54 -15.39
CA LYS A 322 -11.73 -6.51 -16.26
C LYS A 322 -13.25 -6.48 -16.10
N VAL A 323 -13.93 -7.62 -16.19
CA VAL A 323 -15.39 -7.74 -16.01
C VAL A 323 -15.80 -7.29 -14.59
N VAL A 324 -15.08 -7.73 -13.56
CA VAL A 324 -15.36 -7.32 -12.17
C VAL A 324 -15.21 -5.81 -11.99
N ALA A 325 -14.16 -5.20 -12.52
CA ALA A 325 -13.96 -3.75 -12.45
C ALA A 325 -15.09 -2.96 -13.13
N GLN A 326 -15.60 -3.45 -14.27
CA GLN A 326 -16.75 -2.85 -14.98
C GLN A 326 -18.06 -2.97 -14.19
N LEU A 327 -18.25 -4.06 -13.44
CA LEU A 327 -19.44 -4.29 -12.60
C LEU A 327 -19.44 -3.47 -11.29
N LEU A 328 -18.35 -2.76 -10.98
CA LEU A 328 -18.19 -1.98 -9.75
C LEU A 328 -18.10 -0.47 -10.05
N PRO A 329 -19.20 0.20 -10.44
CA PRO A 329 -19.19 1.61 -10.86
C PRO A 329 -18.81 2.60 -9.75
N SER A 330 -18.87 2.16 -8.50
CA SER A 330 -18.48 2.94 -7.31
C SER A 330 -17.02 2.72 -6.88
N LEU A 331 -16.26 1.86 -7.56
CA LEU A 331 -14.90 1.49 -7.16
C LEU A 331 -13.96 2.70 -7.17
N LYS A 332 -13.40 3.00 -6.00
CA LYS A 332 -12.38 4.02 -5.76
C LYS A 332 -10.99 3.44 -5.54
N LYS A 333 -10.88 2.21 -5.02
CA LYS A 333 -9.60 1.54 -4.79
C LYS A 333 -9.61 0.12 -5.32
N LEU A 334 -8.58 -0.25 -6.08
CA LEU A 334 -8.36 -1.61 -6.54
C LEU A 334 -6.96 -2.08 -6.12
N GLY A 335 -6.87 -3.22 -5.45
CA GLY A 335 -5.63 -3.93 -5.17
C GLY A 335 -5.64 -5.33 -5.77
N VAL A 336 -4.65 -5.68 -6.59
CA VAL A 336 -4.53 -7.02 -7.22
C VAL A 336 -3.08 -7.50 -7.26
N TRP A 337 -2.87 -8.82 -7.15
CA TRP A 337 -1.58 -9.46 -7.44
C TRP A 337 -1.66 -10.33 -8.67
N ILE A 338 -0.87 -10.05 -9.70
CA ILE A 338 -0.79 -10.86 -10.92
C ILE A 338 0.57 -11.56 -11.05
N ASP A 339 0.52 -12.86 -11.35
CA ASP A 339 1.64 -13.68 -11.79
C ASP A 339 1.66 -13.76 -13.32
N PHE A 340 2.77 -13.30 -13.90
CA PHE A 340 3.04 -13.33 -15.33
C PHE A 340 4.06 -14.41 -15.73
N SER A 341 4.49 -15.25 -14.78
CA SER A 341 5.50 -16.29 -15.00
C SER A 341 5.02 -17.46 -15.85
N HIS A 342 3.72 -17.65 -15.93
CA HIS A 342 3.10 -18.68 -16.76
C HIS A 342 2.31 -17.99 -17.86
N ILE A 343 2.45 -18.50 -19.08
CA ILE A 343 1.73 -18.06 -20.27
C ILE A 343 1.29 -19.37 -20.94
N PRO A 344 0.02 -19.78 -20.78
CA PRO A 344 -0.44 -21.08 -21.24
C PRO A 344 -0.41 -21.13 -22.77
N GLY A 345 0.13 -22.23 -23.30
CA GLY A 345 0.26 -22.45 -24.75
C GLY A 345 1.66 -22.26 -25.34
N LEU A 346 2.69 -21.96 -24.53
CA LEU A 346 4.09 -21.91 -24.99
C LEU A 346 4.81 -23.27 -24.97
N ASP A 347 4.40 -24.20 -24.12
CA ASP A 347 5.12 -25.46 -23.87
C ASP A 347 4.42 -26.68 -24.50
N LEU A 348 3.47 -26.46 -25.43
CA LEU A 348 2.85 -27.52 -26.24
C LEU A 348 3.71 -27.78 -27.48
N GLU A 349 4.81 -28.50 -27.25
CA GLU A 349 5.67 -29.05 -28.30
C GLU A 349 4.83 -29.81 -29.35
N GLY A 350 5.01 -29.46 -30.62
CA GLY A 350 4.34 -30.12 -31.75
C GLY A 350 3.31 -29.28 -32.53
N SER A 351 2.85 -28.13 -32.03
CA SER A 351 2.04 -27.21 -32.85
C SER A 351 2.87 -26.01 -33.34
N SER A 352 3.28 -26.03 -34.62
CA SER A 352 4.04 -24.97 -35.29
C SER A 352 3.28 -23.65 -35.52
N LYS A 353 2.11 -23.49 -34.91
CA LYS A 353 1.33 -22.24 -34.97
C LYS A 353 2.02 -21.18 -34.11
N ARG A 354 2.50 -20.12 -34.76
CA ARG A 354 3.16 -18.96 -34.15
C ARG A 354 2.45 -18.55 -32.86
N SER A 355 3.06 -18.85 -31.70
CA SER A 355 2.52 -18.48 -30.39
C SER A 355 2.41 -16.96 -30.33
N THR A 356 1.19 -16.45 -30.22
CA THR A 356 0.96 -15.01 -30.12
C THR A 356 1.56 -14.53 -28.81
N ARG A 357 2.62 -13.71 -28.88
CA ARG A 357 3.33 -13.22 -27.68
C ARG A 357 2.33 -12.52 -26.76
N TYR A 358 2.14 -13.08 -25.57
CA TYR A 358 1.21 -12.54 -24.58
C TYR A 358 1.68 -11.15 -24.11
N ASP A 359 0.92 -10.12 -24.46
CA ASP A 359 1.23 -8.72 -24.18
C ASP A 359 0.68 -8.30 -22.82
N GLN A 360 1.56 -8.37 -21.81
CA GLN A 360 1.23 -8.06 -20.43
C GLN A 360 0.90 -6.58 -20.21
N LEU A 361 1.51 -5.68 -21.00
CA LEU A 361 1.29 -4.25 -20.89
C LEU A 361 -0.08 -3.89 -21.42
N LYS A 362 -0.49 -4.48 -22.56
CA LYS A 362 -1.86 -4.40 -23.06
C LYS A 362 -2.87 -4.93 -22.05
N GLU A 363 -2.61 -6.09 -21.44
CA GLU A 363 -3.53 -6.73 -20.50
C GLU A 363 -3.71 -5.93 -19.20
N LEU A 364 -2.64 -5.36 -18.64
CA LEU A 364 -2.73 -4.43 -17.49
C LEU A 364 -3.35 -3.09 -17.87
N ARG A 365 -3.04 -2.53 -19.06
CA ARG A 365 -3.68 -1.31 -19.56
C ARG A 365 -5.18 -1.51 -19.69
N GLU A 366 -5.62 -2.62 -20.27
CA GLU A 366 -7.04 -2.95 -20.41
C GLU A 366 -7.72 -3.16 -19.05
N LEU A 367 -7.05 -3.71 -18.04
CA LEU A 367 -7.56 -3.73 -16.66
C LEU A 367 -7.80 -2.32 -16.11
N TYR A 368 -6.84 -1.40 -16.29
CA TYR A 368 -6.97 -0.01 -15.85
C TYR A 368 -7.98 0.80 -16.68
N GLU A 369 -8.13 0.51 -17.97
CA GLU A 369 -9.19 1.07 -18.83
C GLU A 369 -10.58 0.58 -18.41
N CYS A 370 -10.70 -0.66 -17.94
CA CYS A 370 -11.95 -1.23 -17.41
C CYS A 370 -12.35 -0.72 -16.01
N CYS A 371 -11.44 -0.05 -15.30
CA CYS A 371 -11.75 0.56 -14.00
C CYS A 371 -12.60 1.83 -14.18
N PRO A 372 -13.57 2.10 -13.28
CA PRO A 372 -14.41 3.29 -13.36
C PRO A 372 -13.59 4.58 -13.26
N ILE A 373 -14.12 5.67 -13.82
CA ILE A 373 -13.47 6.99 -13.86
C ILE A 373 -13.15 7.51 -12.44
N LYS A 374 -13.91 7.08 -11.43
CA LYS A 374 -13.76 7.42 -10.01
C LYS A 374 -12.67 6.63 -9.27
N LEU A 375 -11.85 5.83 -9.95
CA LEU A 375 -10.73 5.13 -9.31
C LEU A 375 -9.70 6.14 -8.80
N GLU A 376 -9.57 6.24 -7.48
CA GLU A 376 -8.64 7.13 -6.76
C GLU A 376 -7.34 6.42 -6.36
N SER A 377 -7.33 5.09 -6.21
CA SER A 377 -6.16 4.31 -5.80
C SER A 377 -6.02 3.00 -6.58
N LEU A 378 -4.80 2.69 -7.03
CA LEU A 378 -4.46 1.43 -7.69
C LEU A 378 -3.23 0.80 -7.03
N LYS A 379 -3.37 -0.44 -6.56
CA LYS A 379 -2.29 -1.27 -6.00
C LYS A 379 -2.06 -2.50 -6.89
N LEU A 380 -0.87 -2.62 -7.47
CA LEU A 380 -0.46 -3.71 -8.34
C LEU A 380 0.70 -4.47 -7.69
N LEU A 381 0.56 -5.77 -7.48
CA LEU A 381 1.65 -6.67 -7.14
C LEU A 381 1.97 -7.52 -8.37
N LEU A 382 3.22 -7.50 -8.84
CA LEU A 382 3.63 -8.05 -10.14
C LEU A 382 4.78 -9.03 -9.95
N SER A 383 4.55 -10.33 -10.25
CA SER A 383 5.60 -11.36 -10.28
C SER A 383 5.81 -11.92 -11.69
N THR A 384 7.08 -12.18 -12.02
CA THR A 384 7.58 -12.54 -13.37
C THR A 384 8.71 -13.58 -13.29
N LYS A 385 8.58 -14.62 -12.44
CA LYS A 385 9.60 -15.65 -12.10
C LYS A 385 10.46 -16.15 -13.27
N SER A 386 9.85 -16.43 -14.41
CA SER A 386 10.48 -17.20 -15.51
C SER A 386 10.95 -16.35 -16.70
N LYS A 387 10.29 -15.21 -16.99
CA LYS A 387 10.49 -14.46 -18.24
C LYS A 387 10.47 -12.95 -17.99
N GLU A 388 11.52 -12.26 -18.41
CA GLU A 388 11.59 -10.79 -18.39
C GLU A 388 10.55 -10.22 -19.34
N THR A 389 9.55 -9.56 -18.75
CA THR A 389 8.33 -9.19 -19.47
C THR A 389 7.75 -7.85 -19.02
N MET A 390 8.33 -7.21 -18.00
CA MET A 390 7.96 -5.88 -17.53
C MET A 390 9.11 -5.22 -16.77
N PHE A 391 9.35 -3.95 -17.05
CA PHE A 391 10.31 -3.06 -16.41
C PHE A 391 9.59 -1.87 -15.76
N TRP A 392 10.26 -1.19 -14.83
CA TRP A 392 9.70 0.01 -14.20
C TRP A 392 9.36 1.14 -15.20
N ARG A 393 10.09 1.23 -16.31
CA ARG A 393 9.83 2.18 -17.41
C ARG A 393 8.53 1.92 -18.17
N ASP A 394 7.91 0.74 -18.00
CA ASP A 394 6.70 0.35 -18.73
C ASP A 394 5.42 0.72 -17.94
N ILE A 395 5.53 1.06 -16.64
CA ILE A 395 4.38 1.44 -15.80
C ILE A 395 3.59 2.65 -16.34
N PRO A 396 4.20 3.71 -16.89
CA PRO A 396 3.45 4.79 -17.54
C PRO A 396 2.57 4.28 -18.69
N LEU A 397 3.06 3.30 -19.46
CA LEU A 397 2.35 2.72 -20.61
C LEU A 397 1.08 1.94 -20.18
N ILE A 398 0.98 1.51 -18.93
CA ILE A 398 -0.23 0.89 -18.36
C ILE A 398 -1.29 1.95 -18.05
N LEU A 399 -0.86 3.13 -17.60
CA LEU A 399 -1.72 4.23 -17.16
C LEU A 399 -2.21 5.12 -18.32
N ARG A 400 -1.54 5.08 -19.49
CA ARG A 400 -2.03 5.71 -20.73
C ARG A 400 -3.30 5.02 -21.25
N ARG A 401 -4.43 5.74 -21.26
CA ARG A 401 -5.69 5.29 -21.88
C ARG A 401 -5.71 5.60 -23.38
N LYS A 402 -6.06 4.63 -24.23
CA LYS A 402 -6.12 4.76 -25.71
C LYS A 402 -6.90 5.99 -26.19
N ASN A 403 -7.98 6.34 -25.52
CA ASN A 403 -8.89 7.41 -25.95
C ASN A 403 -8.37 8.84 -25.67
N GLN A 404 -7.19 9.02 -25.07
CA GLN A 404 -6.62 10.37 -24.86
C GLN A 404 -6.17 11.06 -26.16
N ILE A 405 -5.98 10.31 -27.25
CA ILE A 405 -5.47 10.82 -28.53
C ILE A 405 -6.55 11.61 -29.31
N SER A 406 -7.83 11.29 -29.11
CA SER A 406 -8.95 12.09 -29.59
C SER A 406 -9.29 13.19 -28.58
N ASN A 407 -9.38 14.45 -29.02
CA ASN A 407 -9.70 15.63 -28.19
C ASN A 407 -11.09 15.62 -27.50
N VAL A 408 -11.83 14.52 -27.56
CA VAL A 408 -13.11 14.34 -26.86
C VAL A 408 -12.82 14.04 -25.39
N SER A 409 -13.30 14.91 -24.51
CA SER A 409 -13.04 14.95 -23.06
C SER A 409 -13.73 13.85 -22.23
N LEU A 410 -13.74 12.61 -22.74
CA LEU A 410 -14.16 11.42 -22.01
C LEU A 410 -13.35 11.31 -20.70
N GLY A 411 -14.07 11.27 -19.57
CA GLY A 411 -13.54 11.63 -18.25
C GLY A 411 -12.22 10.95 -17.88
N ARG A 412 -11.20 11.77 -17.58
CA ARG A 412 -9.90 11.30 -17.08
C ARG A 412 -10.09 10.58 -15.74
N CYS A 413 -9.41 9.44 -15.58
CA CYS A 413 -9.38 8.69 -14.33
C CYS A 413 -8.87 9.56 -13.18
N GLN A 414 -9.51 9.49 -12.01
CA GLN A 414 -9.18 10.32 -10.85
C GLN A 414 -8.07 9.73 -9.97
N LEU A 415 -7.10 9.02 -10.58
CA LEU A 415 -6.06 8.29 -9.85
C LEU A 415 -5.17 9.25 -9.05
N LYS A 416 -5.27 9.19 -7.72
CA LYS A 416 -4.49 9.97 -6.74
C LYS A 416 -3.35 9.15 -6.11
N SER A 417 -3.48 7.84 -6.04
CA SER A 417 -2.50 6.95 -5.42
C SER A 417 -2.18 5.77 -6.33
N LEU A 418 -0.90 5.52 -6.56
CA LEU A 418 -0.39 4.35 -7.26
C LEU A 418 0.60 3.61 -6.34
N GLU A 419 0.39 2.32 -6.14
CA GLU A 419 1.28 1.45 -5.37
C GLU A 419 1.67 0.26 -6.26
N VAL A 420 2.95 0.14 -6.63
CA VAL A 420 3.44 -0.95 -7.50
C VAL A 420 4.53 -1.73 -6.78
N TRP A 421 4.26 -3.01 -6.56
CA TRP A 421 5.22 -3.99 -6.06
C TRP A 421 5.71 -4.82 -7.23
N LYS A 422 7.02 -4.94 -7.42
CA LYS A 422 7.62 -5.70 -8.51
C LYS A 422 8.74 -6.60 -7.99
N VAL A 423 8.79 -7.83 -8.50
CA VAL A 423 9.93 -8.73 -8.29
C VAL A 423 11.19 -8.12 -8.91
N ASN A 424 12.26 -8.04 -8.11
CA ASN A 424 13.55 -7.51 -8.53
C ASN A 424 14.17 -8.34 -9.65
N ARG A 425 14.58 -7.68 -10.73
CA ARG A 425 15.39 -8.26 -11.81
C ARG A 425 16.75 -7.57 -11.92
N ARG A 426 17.72 -8.25 -12.55
CA ARG A 426 18.97 -7.61 -12.96
C ARG A 426 18.59 -6.44 -13.90
N GLY A 427 19.14 -5.26 -13.66
CA GLY A 427 18.78 -4.04 -14.40
C GLY A 427 17.64 -3.18 -13.81
N ASP A 428 16.90 -3.64 -12.79
CA ASP A 428 15.96 -2.75 -12.06
C ASP A 428 16.68 -1.81 -11.06
N HIS A 429 17.92 -2.11 -10.71
CA HIS A 429 18.67 -1.46 -9.63
C HIS A 429 18.96 0.02 -9.89
N GLY A 430 18.71 0.88 -8.89
CA GLY A 430 19.01 2.32 -8.94
C GLY A 430 17.97 3.19 -9.66
N VAL A 431 16.89 2.61 -10.20
CA VAL A 431 15.98 3.32 -11.12
C VAL A 431 14.66 3.78 -10.48
N LEU A 432 14.37 3.52 -9.20
CA LEU A 432 13.04 3.86 -8.62
C LEU A 432 12.70 5.35 -8.65
N GLY A 433 13.66 6.25 -8.37
CA GLY A 433 13.44 7.70 -8.51
C GLY A 433 13.09 8.09 -9.95
N ASN A 434 13.83 7.56 -10.92
CA ASN A 434 13.58 7.77 -12.36
C ASN A 434 12.25 7.14 -12.81
N ALA A 435 11.86 6.00 -12.24
CA ALA A 435 10.58 5.36 -12.50
C ALA A 435 9.41 6.20 -11.97
N ALA A 436 9.50 6.68 -10.73
CA ALA A 436 8.50 7.59 -10.15
C ALA A 436 8.40 8.89 -10.95
N LEU A 437 9.54 9.42 -11.42
CA LEU A 437 9.58 10.57 -12.32
C LEU A 437 8.87 10.31 -13.65
N LYS A 438 9.18 9.19 -14.34
CA LYS A 438 8.49 8.78 -15.58
C LYS A 438 6.98 8.56 -15.38
N ILE A 439 6.58 7.97 -14.25
CA ILE A 439 5.17 7.78 -13.89
C ILE A 439 4.48 9.14 -13.67
N ALA A 440 5.17 10.12 -13.08
CA ALA A 440 4.62 11.45 -12.84
C ALA A 440 4.55 12.32 -14.12
N LEU A 441 5.51 12.20 -15.04
CA LEU A 441 5.71 13.08 -16.21
C LEU A 441 5.30 12.50 -17.56
N ASP A 442 4.89 11.22 -17.65
CA ASP A 442 4.52 10.52 -18.89
C ASP A 442 5.55 10.52 -20.04
N GLU A 443 6.79 10.94 -19.78
CA GLU A 443 7.81 11.15 -20.81
C GLU A 443 8.51 9.85 -21.22
N GLU A 444 8.51 9.58 -22.53
CA GLU A 444 9.39 8.58 -23.15
C GLU A 444 10.83 9.11 -23.24
N PHE A 445 11.54 9.11 -22.11
CA PHE A 445 12.99 9.27 -22.15
C PHE A 445 13.62 8.06 -22.83
N ASP A 446 14.11 8.28 -24.04
CA ASP A 446 14.92 7.31 -24.76
C ASP A 446 16.33 7.27 -24.14
N TYR A 447 16.71 6.12 -23.60
CA TYR A 447 17.96 5.95 -22.85
C TYR A 447 19.10 5.54 -23.80
N ALA A 448 19.31 6.30 -24.87
CA ALA A 448 20.50 6.18 -25.72
C ALA A 448 21.75 6.53 -24.90
N VAL A 449 22.43 5.51 -24.39
CA VAL A 449 23.56 5.65 -23.46
C VAL A 449 24.70 6.41 -24.13
N GLY A 450 24.97 7.63 -23.67
CA GLY A 450 26.18 8.39 -24.01
C GLY A 450 25.99 9.63 -24.90
N HIS A 451 24.79 9.89 -25.43
CA HIS A 451 24.53 11.11 -26.20
C HIS A 451 23.72 12.14 -25.40
N HIS A 452 23.94 13.43 -25.70
CA HIS A 452 23.21 14.53 -25.09
C HIS A 452 21.70 14.34 -25.28
N ILE A 453 20.91 14.65 -24.24
CA ILE A 453 19.46 14.60 -24.29
C ILE A 453 18.97 15.69 -25.25
N GLU A 454 18.79 15.35 -26.53
CA GLU A 454 18.14 16.23 -27.49
C GLU A 454 16.68 16.45 -27.07
N HIS A 455 16.29 17.72 -27.01
CA HIS A 455 15.04 18.12 -26.39
C HIS A 455 13.84 17.80 -27.30
N SER A 456 13.02 16.81 -26.92
CA SER A 456 11.74 16.57 -27.62
C SER A 456 10.81 17.76 -27.45
N SER A 457 10.26 18.28 -28.56
CA SER A 457 9.32 19.40 -28.58
C SER A 457 7.89 19.04 -28.13
N THR A 458 7.62 17.78 -27.79
CA THR A 458 6.28 17.34 -27.36
C THR A 458 5.89 17.95 -26.02
N PRO A 459 4.64 18.45 -25.86
CA PRO A 459 4.18 18.97 -24.59
C PRO A 459 4.15 17.88 -23.52
N ILE A 460 4.67 18.19 -22.33
CA ILE A 460 4.65 17.27 -21.18
C ILE A 460 3.20 16.91 -20.86
N ASN A 461 2.85 15.64 -21.09
CA ASN A 461 1.60 15.07 -20.66
C ASN A 461 1.76 14.53 -19.23
N LEU A 462 0.67 14.43 -18.47
CA LEU A 462 0.71 13.84 -17.14
C LEU A 462 -0.10 12.54 -17.17
N THR A 463 0.57 11.41 -16.95
CA THR A 463 0.01 10.05 -17.05
C THR A 463 -1.27 9.92 -16.21
N ALA A 464 -1.25 10.53 -15.03
CA ALA A 464 -2.41 10.79 -14.20
C ALA A 464 -2.28 12.20 -13.57
N PRO A 465 -3.05 13.21 -14.02
CA PRO A 465 -2.87 14.60 -13.59
C PRO A 465 -3.26 14.85 -12.13
N LEU A 466 -3.99 13.92 -11.51
CA LEU A 466 -4.38 13.96 -10.09
C LEU A 466 -3.51 13.09 -9.20
N LEU A 467 -2.47 12.43 -9.73
CA LEU A 467 -1.63 11.51 -8.96
C LEU A 467 -0.83 12.28 -7.90
N GLU A 468 -1.10 12.03 -6.63
CA GLU A 468 -0.49 12.69 -5.46
C GLU A 468 0.55 11.80 -4.77
N ASN A 469 0.39 10.48 -4.83
CA ASN A 469 1.24 9.53 -4.12
C ASN A 469 1.65 8.38 -5.04
N ILE A 470 2.94 8.04 -5.06
CA ILE A 470 3.50 6.91 -5.79
C ILE A 470 4.31 6.09 -4.79
N VAL A 471 3.96 4.82 -4.59
CA VAL A 471 4.73 3.88 -3.77
C VAL A 471 5.30 2.81 -4.68
N LEU A 472 6.63 2.71 -4.75
CA LEU A 472 7.33 1.70 -5.53
C LEU A 472 8.05 0.75 -4.57
N VAL A 473 7.79 -0.55 -4.73
CA VAL A 473 8.39 -1.58 -3.87
C VAL A 473 9.06 -2.64 -4.71
N VAL A 474 10.37 -2.75 -4.56
CA VAL A 474 11.19 -3.81 -5.13
C VAL A 474 11.32 -4.91 -4.08
N PHE A 475 10.97 -6.15 -4.42
CA PHE A 475 11.13 -7.29 -3.53
C PHE A 475 11.85 -8.47 -4.20
N LEU A 476 12.62 -9.24 -3.42
CA LEU A 476 13.05 -10.56 -3.84
C LEU A 476 11.90 -11.54 -3.62
N ASP A 477 11.50 -12.20 -4.70
CA ASP A 477 10.68 -13.41 -4.65
C ASP A 477 11.62 -14.59 -4.37
N GLN A 478 11.98 -14.80 -3.09
CA GLN A 478 12.76 -15.97 -2.67
C GLN A 478 11.86 -17.20 -2.63
N TRP A 479 11.40 -17.63 -3.82
CA TRP A 479 10.63 -18.86 -4.04
C TRP A 479 11.55 -20.01 -4.45
N SER A 480 12.64 -20.23 -3.70
CA SER A 480 13.34 -21.51 -3.71
C SER A 480 12.49 -22.56 -2.97
N ASN A 481 12.76 -23.85 -3.19
CA ASN A 481 11.90 -24.98 -2.82
C ASN A 481 11.59 -25.17 -1.32
N ASN A 482 12.05 -24.27 -0.43
CA ASN A 482 11.80 -24.34 1.00
C ASN A 482 10.47 -23.65 1.37
N PHE A 483 9.66 -24.34 2.18
CA PHE A 483 8.25 -24.06 2.52
C PHE A 483 7.91 -22.72 3.21
N THR A 484 8.79 -21.71 3.19
CA THR A 484 8.55 -20.39 3.78
C THR A 484 8.73 -19.30 2.73
N LYS A 485 7.68 -18.97 1.96
CA LYS A 485 7.77 -17.92 0.94
C LYS A 485 7.76 -16.53 1.57
N ARG A 486 8.93 -16.08 2.00
CA ARG A 486 9.13 -14.71 2.50
C ARG A 486 9.39 -13.76 1.35
N VAL A 487 8.46 -12.82 1.14
CA VAL A 487 8.69 -11.63 0.32
C VAL A 487 9.71 -10.76 1.04
N ARG A 488 10.97 -10.73 0.56
CA ARG A 488 12.00 -9.85 1.14
C ARG A 488 11.99 -8.53 0.39
N ILE A 489 11.46 -7.48 1.00
CA ILE A 489 11.59 -6.11 0.48
C ILE A 489 13.09 -5.79 0.34
N ILE A 490 13.50 -5.38 -0.87
CA ILE A 490 14.82 -4.79 -1.11
C ILE A 490 14.74 -3.29 -0.90
N GLN A 491 13.77 -2.65 -1.53
CA GLN A 491 13.66 -1.20 -1.57
C GLN A 491 12.18 -0.84 -1.53
N HIS A 492 11.81 0.06 -0.62
CA HIS A 492 10.46 0.60 -0.49
C HIS A 492 10.55 2.12 -0.49
N THR A 493 10.05 2.76 -1.54
CA THR A 493 10.10 4.21 -1.70
C THR A 493 8.70 4.79 -1.89
N SER A 494 8.39 5.84 -1.15
CA SER A 494 7.12 6.55 -1.22
C SER A 494 7.39 7.99 -1.66
N TYR A 495 6.87 8.37 -2.83
CA TYR A 495 7.02 9.69 -3.44
C TYR A 495 5.69 10.45 -3.33
N LYS A 496 5.72 11.63 -2.70
CA LYS A 496 4.59 12.57 -2.71
C LYS A 496 4.78 13.59 -3.83
N VAL A 497 3.88 13.54 -4.82
CA VAL A 497 3.81 14.47 -5.95
C VAL A 497 3.07 15.74 -5.51
N ARG A 498 3.76 16.87 -5.55
CA ARG A 498 3.18 18.21 -5.34
C ARG A 498 3.28 18.99 -6.64
N ARG A 499 2.14 19.43 -7.16
CA ARG A 499 2.06 20.35 -8.31
C ARG A 499 1.82 21.75 -7.79
N ARG A 500 2.59 22.73 -8.26
CA ARG A 500 2.41 24.16 -7.96
C ARG A 500 2.38 24.92 -9.27
N PHE A 501 1.37 25.76 -9.46
CA PHE A 501 1.40 26.78 -10.50
C PHE A 501 2.11 28.00 -9.95
N ILE A 502 3.23 28.40 -10.55
CA ILE A 502 3.93 29.62 -10.17
C ILE A 502 3.38 30.76 -11.02
N GLY A 503 2.62 31.64 -10.38
CA GLY A 503 2.26 32.94 -10.95
C GLY A 503 3.52 33.79 -11.12
N ARG A 504 3.64 34.47 -12.27
CA ARG A 504 4.86 35.17 -12.70
C ARG A 504 5.33 36.25 -11.71
N ASP A 505 4.38 36.83 -10.96
CA ASP A 505 4.62 37.88 -9.97
C ASP A 505 5.58 37.45 -8.84
N HIS A 506 5.67 36.15 -8.53
CA HIS A 506 6.63 35.63 -7.55
C HIS A 506 8.07 35.57 -8.07
N LEU A 507 8.28 35.44 -9.38
CA LEU A 507 9.63 35.38 -9.96
C LEU A 507 10.26 36.78 -10.03
N ALA A 508 9.48 37.81 -10.34
CA ALA A 508 9.98 39.19 -10.42
C ALA A 508 10.53 39.71 -9.06
N ASN A 509 9.86 39.37 -7.95
CA ASN A 509 10.27 39.82 -6.62
C ASN A 509 11.56 39.14 -6.12
N ASN A 510 11.80 37.86 -6.46
CA ASN A 510 13.04 37.17 -6.08
C ASN A 510 14.26 37.66 -6.86
N SER A 511 14.09 38.23 -8.06
CA SER A 511 15.19 38.88 -8.79
C SER A 511 15.56 40.27 -8.26
N ALA A 512 14.67 40.92 -7.49
CA ALA A 512 14.88 42.27 -6.97
C ALA A 512 15.55 42.32 -5.59
N SER A 513 15.57 41.21 -4.83
CA SER A 513 16.05 41.19 -3.44
C SER A 513 17.58 41.13 -3.25
N ASN A 514 18.37 41.14 -4.33
CA ASN A 514 19.83 41.08 -4.27
C ASN A 514 20.54 42.44 -4.44
N SER A 515 19.80 43.55 -4.59
CA SER A 515 20.39 44.90 -4.53
C SER A 515 20.49 45.38 -3.09
N ILE A 516 21.70 45.36 -2.53
CA ILE A 516 22.02 45.89 -1.20
C ILE A 516 21.76 47.42 -1.18
N PRO A 517 20.86 47.95 -0.33
CA PRO A 517 20.81 49.38 -0.08
C PRO A 517 21.99 49.80 0.81
N PRO A 518 22.67 50.94 0.55
CA PRO A 518 23.75 51.40 1.40
C PRO A 518 23.24 51.77 2.80
N SER A 519 24.00 51.35 3.79
CA SER A 519 23.70 51.47 5.23
C SER A 519 23.59 52.92 5.71
N ALA A 520 22.48 53.26 6.37
CA ALA A 520 22.35 54.45 7.20
C ALA A 520 22.42 54.09 8.69
N VAL A 521 23.15 54.88 9.47
CA VAL A 521 23.45 54.66 10.90
C VAL A 521 22.63 55.59 11.79
N SER A 522 21.84 55.03 12.71
CA SER A 522 21.32 55.69 13.94
C SER A 522 20.60 54.66 14.82
N SER A 523 21.17 54.21 15.94
CA SER A 523 21.09 54.80 17.30
C SER A 523 19.82 54.49 18.10
N THR A 524 19.92 53.45 18.93
CA THR A 524 19.38 53.29 20.30
C THR A 524 18.31 54.26 20.85
N LYS A 525 17.17 53.66 21.25
CA LYS A 525 16.29 53.90 22.43
C LYS A 525 14.84 53.55 22.03
N SER A 526 13.89 53.13 22.86
CA SER A 526 13.79 52.57 24.21
C SER A 526 12.28 52.46 24.50
N ARG A 527 11.82 51.37 25.14
CA ARG A 527 10.80 51.39 26.21
C ARG A 527 9.35 51.87 25.93
N GLU A 528 8.38 51.02 26.33
CA GLU A 528 6.94 51.32 26.59
C GLU A 528 6.10 51.73 25.34
N SER A 529 4.77 51.54 25.27
CA SER A 529 3.78 50.87 26.13
C SER A 529 2.51 50.49 25.32
N ASN A 530 1.54 49.80 25.95
CA ASN A 530 0.25 49.41 25.38
C ASN A 530 -0.58 50.61 24.82
N THR A 531 -1.32 50.41 23.73
CA THR A 531 -2.79 50.71 23.71
C THR A 531 -3.53 50.10 22.51
N PHE A 532 -4.74 49.61 22.77
CA PHE A 532 -5.77 49.29 21.76
C PHE A 532 -6.44 50.57 21.25
N ILE A 533 -6.62 50.74 19.92
CA ILE A 533 -7.77 51.45 19.31
C ILE A 533 -8.13 50.81 17.94
N LEU A 534 -9.42 50.56 17.70
CA LEU A 534 -10.10 50.32 16.40
C LEU A 534 -11.03 51.52 16.10
N PRO A 535 -11.57 51.70 14.87
CA PRO A 535 -11.06 51.35 13.53
C PRO A 535 -10.72 52.64 12.73
N PRO A 536 -11.54 53.32 11.87
CA PRO A 536 -12.82 53.03 11.18
C PRO A 536 -12.70 52.90 9.63
N LEU A 537 -13.83 53.11 8.93
CA LEU A 537 -14.12 53.04 7.48
C LEU A 537 -14.11 54.42 6.76
N LEU A 538 -14.40 54.39 5.45
CA LEU A 538 -14.83 55.48 4.52
C LEU A 538 -13.68 56.23 3.80
N LYS A 539 -13.75 56.63 2.52
CA LYS A 539 -14.74 56.48 1.42
C LYS A 539 -14.03 56.66 0.04
N PRO A 540 -14.70 56.50 -1.14
CA PRO A 540 -14.01 56.31 -2.42
C PRO A 540 -13.56 57.62 -3.10
N VAL A 541 -12.53 57.52 -3.95
CA VAL A 541 -12.21 58.52 -4.97
C VAL A 541 -12.25 57.86 -6.35
N GLN A 542 -13.29 58.18 -7.12
CA GLN A 542 -13.26 58.00 -8.56
C GLN A 542 -12.34 59.06 -9.19
N ARG A 543 -11.43 58.65 -10.06
CA ARG A 543 -10.99 59.48 -11.18
C ARG A 543 -10.46 58.61 -12.32
N LEU A 544 -11.10 58.74 -13.49
CA LEU A 544 -10.62 58.19 -14.75
C LEU A 544 -9.17 58.65 -15.01
N LYS A 545 -8.37 57.76 -15.61
CA LYS A 545 -7.45 58.12 -16.70
C LYS A 545 -7.10 56.90 -17.54
N HIS A 546 -7.08 57.13 -18.85
CA HIS A 546 -6.82 56.15 -19.90
C HIS A 546 -5.71 55.15 -19.56
N TRP A 547 -6.01 53.86 -19.68
CA TRP A 547 -5.00 52.84 -19.92
C TRP A 547 -5.03 52.46 -21.39
N ALA A 548 -3.89 52.62 -22.06
CA ALA A 548 -3.69 52.08 -23.39
C ALA A 548 -3.84 50.55 -23.33
N GLN A 549 -4.53 49.98 -24.31
CA GLN A 549 -4.74 48.55 -24.40
C GLN A 549 -3.46 47.86 -24.89
N THR A 550 -2.44 47.78 -24.02
CA THR A 550 -1.29 46.92 -24.24
C THR A 550 -1.80 45.51 -24.49
N ARG A 551 -1.37 44.91 -25.61
CA ARG A 551 -1.60 43.49 -25.89
C ARG A 551 -0.86 42.68 -24.82
N ASN A 552 -1.52 42.39 -23.72
CA ASN A 552 -1.05 41.44 -22.73
C ASN A 552 -0.99 40.07 -23.40
N THR A 553 0.18 39.75 -23.97
CA THR A 553 0.53 38.39 -24.37
C THR A 553 0.44 37.54 -23.10
N SER A 554 -0.67 36.81 -22.98
CA SER A 554 -0.93 35.93 -21.84
C SER A 554 0.10 34.80 -21.83
N VAL A 555 1.21 35.02 -21.12
CA VAL A 555 2.25 34.01 -20.96
C VAL A 555 1.69 32.91 -20.07
N ALA A 556 1.72 31.67 -20.56
CA ALA A 556 1.16 30.52 -19.86
C ALA A 556 1.82 30.33 -18.48
N PRO A 557 1.05 29.96 -17.44
CA PRO A 557 1.58 29.77 -16.09
C PRO A 557 2.60 28.64 -16.05
N GLU A 558 3.67 28.84 -15.27
CA GLU A 558 4.69 27.81 -15.03
C GLU A 558 4.16 26.74 -14.07
N MET A 559 4.46 25.47 -14.33
CA MET A 559 4.16 24.37 -13.43
C MET A 559 5.44 23.80 -12.83
N VAL A 560 5.54 23.79 -11.51
CA VAL A 560 6.60 23.09 -10.79
C VAL A 560 6.05 21.81 -10.17
N ILE A 561 6.76 20.71 -10.37
CA ILE A 561 6.41 19.38 -9.88
C ILE A 561 7.50 18.95 -8.89
N SER A 562 7.17 18.94 -7.60
CA SER A 562 8.06 18.43 -6.55
C SER A 562 7.69 16.99 -6.20
N LEU A 563 8.66 16.09 -6.23
CA LEU A 563 8.57 14.74 -5.66
C LEU A 563 9.33 14.72 -4.33
N LYS A 564 8.63 14.58 -3.20
CA LYS A 564 9.28 14.29 -1.90
C LYS A 564 9.29 12.78 -1.67
N ALA A 565 10.47 12.17 -1.60
CA ALA A 565 10.64 10.75 -1.33
C ALA A 565 10.86 10.46 0.16
N ASN A 566 10.36 9.30 0.59
CA ASN A 566 10.73 8.63 1.83
C ASN A 566 11.22 7.24 1.43
N GLU A 567 12.53 7.02 1.54
CA GLU A 567 13.20 5.82 1.02
C GLU A 567 13.68 4.93 2.15
N ARG A 568 13.31 3.64 2.09
CA ARG A 568 13.74 2.59 3.02
C ARG A 568 14.46 1.49 2.25
N GLY A 569 15.73 1.27 2.61
CA GLY A 569 16.57 0.21 2.05
C GLY A 569 16.58 -1.06 2.89
N PRO A 570 17.26 -2.13 2.44
CA PRO A 570 17.13 -3.47 3.01
C PRO A 570 17.96 -3.69 4.29
N HIS A 571 18.82 -2.73 4.63
CA HIS A 571 19.73 -2.74 5.78
C HIS A 571 19.68 -1.41 6.55
N VAL A 572 18.60 -0.64 6.36
CA VAL A 572 18.54 0.79 6.64
C VAL A 572 17.51 1.04 7.73
N THR A 573 17.97 1.22 8.97
CA THR A 573 17.11 1.48 10.15
C THR A 573 16.65 2.94 10.26
N TRP A 574 17.33 3.87 9.57
CA TRP A 574 16.96 5.28 9.47
C TRP A 574 16.10 5.58 8.24
N ILE A 575 15.38 6.71 8.24
CA ILE A 575 14.58 7.16 7.09
C ILE A 575 15.38 8.17 6.27
N LEU A 576 15.69 7.84 5.01
CA LEU A 576 16.25 8.81 4.08
C LEU A 576 15.12 9.61 3.41
N SER A 577 15.05 10.91 3.69
CA SER A 577 14.08 11.84 3.10
C SER A 577 14.69 12.61 1.93
N ASN A 578 14.79 11.97 0.76
CA ASN A 578 15.24 12.65 -0.46
C ASN A 578 14.15 13.59 -1.01
N ARG A 579 14.53 14.75 -1.56
CA ARG A 579 13.63 15.67 -2.25
C ARG A 579 14.13 15.91 -3.66
N TYR A 580 13.20 15.89 -4.62
CA TYR A 580 13.44 16.11 -6.03
C TYR A 580 12.48 17.23 -6.46
N ASP A 581 12.98 18.41 -6.79
CA ASP A 581 12.16 19.49 -7.34
C ASP A 581 12.40 19.58 -8.85
N ILE A 582 11.33 19.43 -9.65
CA ILE A 582 11.39 19.51 -11.11
C ILE A 582 10.70 20.79 -11.58
N HIS A 583 11.46 21.66 -12.23
CA HIS A 583 10.98 22.92 -12.78
C HIS A 583 10.65 22.77 -14.26
N VAL A 584 9.36 22.84 -14.61
CA VAL A 584 8.89 22.81 -16.00
C VAL A 584 8.63 24.24 -16.47
N VAL A 585 9.67 24.87 -17.00
CA VAL A 585 9.62 26.25 -17.49
C VAL A 585 9.24 26.29 -18.98
N PRO A 586 8.13 26.93 -19.38
CA PRO A 586 7.92 27.31 -20.77
C PRO A 586 8.84 28.50 -21.10
N LEU A 587 9.93 28.26 -21.85
CA LEU A 587 10.78 29.35 -22.33
C LEU A 587 10.05 30.23 -23.36
N PRO A 588 10.29 31.55 -23.37
CA PRO A 588 9.79 32.42 -24.42
C PRO A 588 10.46 32.09 -25.76
N SER A 589 9.64 31.84 -26.79
CA SER A 589 10.08 31.65 -28.17
C SER A 589 10.62 32.95 -28.76
N HIS A 590 11.93 33.17 -28.66
CA HIS A 590 12.59 34.35 -29.24
C HIS A 590 12.82 34.18 -30.75
N GLY A 591 11.89 34.72 -31.55
CA GLY A 591 12.17 35.29 -32.88
C GLY A 591 12.38 34.32 -34.06
N LYS A 592 11.41 34.36 -34.99
CA LYS A 592 11.41 33.75 -36.35
C LYS A 592 11.39 32.21 -36.44
N MET A 593 10.17 31.70 -36.68
CA MET A 593 9.83 30.53 -37.48
C MET A 593 10.77 29.31 -37.40
N MET A 594 10.67 28.50 -36.34
CA MET A 594 10.17 27.11 -36.40
C MET A 594 10.21 26.45 -35.01
N LEU A 595 9.20 25.59 -34.74
CA LEU A 595 9.09 24.61 -33.65
C LEU A 595 9.13 25.11 -32.20
N ASP A 596 8.00 24.95 -31.49
CA ASP A 596 7.87 25.15 -30.04
C ASP A 596 8.71 24.14 -29.25
N GLY A 597 9.91 24.54 -28.83
CA GLY A 597 10.75 23.77 -27.91
C GLY A 597 10.59 24.22 -26.46
N LYS A 598 10.06 23.36 -25.58
CA LYS A 598 10.14 23.56 -24.11
C LYS A 598 11.42 22.92 -23.58
N ARG A 599 12.11 23.60 -22.66
CA ARG A 599 13.32 23.08 -22.01
C ARG A 599 13.00 22.72 -20.57
N VAL A 600 13.15 21.45 -20.21
CA VAL A 600 13.05 20.99 -18.82
C VAL A 600 14.43 21.11 -18.18
N ARG A 601 14.51 21.77 -17.01
CA ARG A 601 15.74 21.83 -16.21
C ARG A 601 15.57 20.95 -14.98
N PHE A 602 16.36 19.89 -14.90
CA PHE A 602 16.42 19.02 -13.74
C PHE A 602 17.48 19.55 -12.77
N GLU A 603 17.07 20.06 -11.61
CA GLU A 603 17.97 20.40 -10.51
C GLU A 603 17.78 19.41 -9.36
N LEU A 604 18.70 18.44 -9.27
CA LEU A 604 18.65 17.40 -8.26
C LEU A 604 19.32 17.89 -6.95
N THR A 605 18.53 18.45 -6.04
CA THR A 605 19.04 18.89 -4.72
C THR A 605 18.86 17.80 -3.67
N GLN A 606 19.86 16.93 -3.51
CA GLN A 606 19.86 15.94 -2.43
C GLN A 606 20.11 16.62 -1.07
N VAL A 607 19.11 16.62 -0.19
CA VAL A 607 19.22 17.13 1.19
C VAL A 607 19.22 15.96 2.16
N VAL A 608 20.40 15.58 2.65
CA VAL A 608 20.53 14.56 3.69
C VAL A 608 20.25 15.20 5.05
N VAL A 609 19.09 14.93 5.62
CA VAL A 609 18.77 15.31 7.00
C VAL A 609 19.42 14.29 7.94
N GLY A 610 20.64 14.59 8.38
CA GLY A 610 21.32 13.82 9.42
C GLY A 610 20.74 14.14 10.80
N ASP A 611 20.27 13.12 11.51
CA ASP A 611 19.87 13.24 12.91
C ASP A 611 21.13 13.17 13.79
N ASN A 612 21.37 14.18 14.62
CA ASN A 612 22.57 14.27 15.47
C ASN A 612 22.49 13.30 16.66
N SER A 613 22.85 12.04 16.44
CA SER A 613 22.98 11.06 17.53
C SER A 613 24.17 11.38 18.43
N LYS A 614 23.88 11.77 19.68
CA LYS A 614 24.89 11.91 20.74
C LYS A 614 25.61 10.60 21.05
N GLU A 615 26.81 10.74 21.62
CA GLU A 615 27.62 9.65 22.18
C GLU A 615 26.80 8.64 22.99
N SER A 616 27.07 7.36 22.78
CA SER A 616 26.74 6.29 23.72
C SER A 616 28.04 5.66 24.20
N LYS A 617 28.44 5.98 25.44
CA LYS A 617 29.62 5.37 26.07
C LYS A 617 29.32 3.95 26.57
N GLU A 618 30.41 3.19 26.58
CA GLU A 618 30.61 1.81 27.02
C GLU A 618 29.67 1.22 28.08
N ALA A 619 29.28 -0.03 27.85
CA ALA A 619 29.41 -1.10 28.85
C ALA A 619 29.71 -2.42 28.11
N GLY A 620 30.86 -3.03 28.37
CA GLY A 620 31.36 -4.17 27.60
C GLY A 620 31.02 -5.55 28.18
N THR A 621 31.29 -6.59 27.41
CA THR A 621 31.94 -7.83 27.88
C THR A 621 32.37 -8.64 26.66
N GLY A 622 33.65 -9.02 26.60
CA GLY A 622 34.27 -9.49 25.35
C GLY A 622 34.16 -11.00 25.10
N ARG A 623 34.44 -11.40 23.85
CA ARG A 623 35.01 -12.71 23.53
C ARG A 623 36.09 -12.56 22.45
N LYS A 624 37.33 -12.92 22.83
CA LYS A 624 38.46 -13.12 21.91
C LYS A 624 38.10 -14.19 20.88
N TRP A 625 38.36 -13.92 19.60
CA TRP A 625 38.73 -14.96 18.64
C TRP A 625 40.02 -14.55 17.94
N ARG A 626 40.88 -15.55 17.71
CA ARG A 626 42.29 -15.41 17.36
C ARG A 626 42.43 -15.47 15.84
N ALA A 627 42.98 -14.43 15.21
CA ALA A 627 43.32 -14.48 13.80
C ALA A 627 44.59 -15.33 13.59
N ILE A 628 44.61 -16.11 12.51
CA ILE A 628 45.80 -16.81 11.99
C ILE A 628 46.24 -16.06 10.71
N SER A 629 47.55 -15.94 10.53
CA SER A 629 48.23 -15.14 9.50
C SER A 629 48.78 -15.97 8.34
N SER A 630 49.45 -15.31 7.39
CA SER A 630 50.03 -15.81 6.11
C SER A 630 48.98 -16.20 5.06
N GLY A 631 49.14 -15.89 3.77
CA GLY A 631 50.28 -15.35 3.00
C GLY A 631 50.32 -16.14 1.68
N SER A 632 50.66 -15.58 0.51
CA SER A 632 51.44 -14.38 0.17
C SER A 632 50.74 -13.46 -0.84
#